data_AF-A0A9P6FYA4-F1
#
_entry.id   AF-A0A9P6FYA4-F1
#
_cell.length_a   1.000
_cell.length_b   1.000
_cell.length_c   1.000
_cell.angle_alpha   90.00
_cell.angle_beta   90.00
_cell.angle_gamma   90.00
#
_symmetry.space_group_name_H-M   'P 1'
#
loop_
_entity.id
_entity.type
_entity.pdbx_description
1 polymer ?
#
loop_
_entity_poly.entity_id
_entity_poly.type
_entity_poly.pdbx_seq_one_letter_code
_entity_poly.pdbx_strand_id
1 'polypeptide(L)'
;MAKGDILTPPGTGYIDCLTPDQKKILKEVWSIIFSIADSGEVIVPPELKCYIQKDSLSEEAAGHEAGMAKISLQELGLSVDKLRPILWDNVMGDHPGIRELCSARKWNVMKALNMMFKAFKWRLDEDIPSIKYSTDTQLNELYPKFFAQLDSGKFYIHGTDYENRPVVYLHNHLHRPRDQPNKTLERLVVYVIEAGRALVQHPVETVCLVFDLTGTTLENLDYEMAKYLSSIFEAYYPESLGRIIYHGAPIVFWAVWKLVESWMDPVVASKVRFTKNDQDLTQYIPAEHLPDRYKGGRNRYTYKYIYPEPRENDCMNDTETKNRLVAEWKAMMWKFEALTREWIAAGTENPTTARVEEEIEAERSQLTKDLRAA
;
A
#
# COMPACT_ATOMS: atom_id res chain seq x y z
N MET A 1 -23.75 11.66 10.21
CA MET A 1 -24.33 10.59 9.37
C MET A 1 -24.70 11.17 8.03
N ALA A 2 -23.92 10.85 7.00
CA ALA A 2 -24.33 10.96 5.61
C ALA A 2 -23.78 9.69 4.95
N LYS A 3 -24.57 8.61 5.00
CA LYS A 3 -24.39 7.45 4.13
C LYS A 3 -24.87 7.88 2.75
N GLY A 4 -24.03 8.60 2.02
CA GLY A 4 -24.17 8.68 0.58
C GLY A 4 -23.45 7.47 0.04
N ASP A 5 -24.19 6.49 -0.48
CA ASP A 5 -23.61 5.43 -1.28
C ASP A 5 -22.84 6.11 -2.42
N ILE A 6 -21.50 6.06 -2.34
CA ILE A 6 -20.64 6.47 -3.44
C ILE A 6 -20.86 5.42 -4.51
N LEU A 7 -21.79 5.69 -5.43
CA LEU A 7 -22.00 4.89 -6.63
C LEU A 7 -20.69 4.92 -7.43
N THR A 8 -19.93 3.83 -7.31
CA THR A 8 -18.69 3.63 -8.04
C THR A 8 -19.05 3.35 -9.50
N PRO A 9 -18.40 3.99 -10.49
CA PRO A 9 -18.72 3.75 -11.90
C PRO A 9 -18.46 2.27 -12.27
N PRO A 10 -19.38 1.61 -13.00
CA PRO A 10 -19.18 0.23 -13.48
C PRO A 10 -17.91 0.08 -14.32
N GLY A 11 -17.21 -1.06 -14.20
CA GLY A 11 -16.06 -1.40 -15.06
C GLY A 11 -14.70 -0.88 -14.60
N THR A 12 -14.58 -0.37 -13.38
CA THR A 12 -13.34 0.19 -12.82
C THR A 12 -12.47 -0.80 -12.02
N GLY A 13 -12.90 -2.06 -11.89
CA GLY A 13 -12.09 -3.11 -11.24
C GLY A 13 -11.99 -3.01 -9.71
N TYR A 14 -12.99 -2.44 -9.03
CA TYR A 14 -13.14 -2.49 -7.57
C TYR A 14 -13.82 -3.79 -7.10
N ILE A 15 -13.77 -4.06 -5.78
CA ILE A 15 -14.17 -5.31 -5.08
C ILE A 15 -15.46 -5.93 -5.62
N ASP A 16 -16.47 -5.11 -5.93
CA ASP A 16 -17.81 -5.58 -6.32
C ASP A 16 -18.07 -5.49 -7.85
N CYS A 17 -17.05 -5.27 -8.69
CA CYS A 17 -17.19 -4.98 -10.13
C CYS A 17 -16.13 -5.64 -11.02
N LEU A 18 -15.64 -6.84 -10.68
CA LEU A 18 -14.71 -7.59 -11.53
C LEU A 18 -15.42 -8.15 -12.77
N THR A 19 -14.82 -7.98 -13.95
CA THR A 19 -15.29 -8.66 -15.17
C THR A 19 -15.05 -10.18 -15.07
N PRO A 20 -15.79 -11.02 -15.83
CA PRO A 20 -15.55 -12.46 -15.84
C PRO A 20 -14.08 -12.84 -16.13
N ASP A 21 -13.43 -12.14 -17.05
CA ASP A 21 -12.01 -12.36 -17.37
C ASP A 21 -11.09 -12.00 -16.21
N GLN A 22 -11.36 -10.88 -15.53
CA GLN A 22 -10.63 -10.46 -14.34
C GLN A 22 -10.79 -11.48 -13.20
N LYS A 23 -12.00 -12.02 -13.01
CA LYS A 23 -12.24 -13.10 -12.03
C LYS A 23 -11.42 -14.34 -12.36
N LYS A 24 -11.39 -14.76 -13.62
CA LYS A 24 -10.58 -15.91 -14.07
C LYS A 24 -9.09 -15.72 -13.77
N ILE A 25 -8.55 -14.55 -14.11
CA ILE A 25 -7.15 -14.19 -13.85
C ILE A 25 -6.87 -14.18 -12.34
N LEU A 26 -7.77 -13.61 -11.54
CA LEU A 26 -7.61 -13.56 -10.09
C LEU A 26 -7.60 -14.97 -9.47
N LYS A 27 -8.50 -15.85 -9.92
CA LYS A 27 -8.52 -17.28 -9.52
C LYS A 27 -7.21 -17.98 -9.87
N GLU A 28 -6.67 -17.71 -11.06
CA GLU A 28 -5.39 -18.27 -11.50
C GLU A 28 -4.23 -17.82 -10.60
N VAL A 29 -4.14 -16.52 -10.28
CA VAL A 29 -3.12 -15.97 -9.37
C VAL A 29 -3.23 -16.63 -7.99
N TRP A 30 -4.44 -16.73 -7.41
CA TRP A 30 -4.64 -17.38 -6.12
C TRP A 30 -4.29 -18.87 -6.14
N SER A 31 -4.65 -19.58 -7.21
CA SER A 31 -4.31 -21.00 -7.39
C SER A 31 -2.79 -21.21 -7.37
N ILE A 32 -2.04 -20.34 -8.04
CA ILE A 32 -0.58 -20.38 -8.02
C ILE A 32 -0.05 -20.08 -6.61
N ILE A 33 -0.57 -19.04 -5.94
CA ILE A 33 -0.17 -18.70 -4.56
C ILE A 33 -0.36 -19.89 -3.61
N PHE A 34 -1.52 -20.55 -3.67
CA PHE A 34 -1.81 -21.71 -2.83
C PHE A 34 -0.94 -22.91 -3.16
N SER A 35 -0.70 -23.18 -4.44
CA SER A 35 0.24 -24.23 -4.86
C SER A 35 1.63 -24.01 -4.25
N ILE A 36 2.10 -22.76 -4.24
CA ILE A 36 3.40 -22.39 -3.66
C ILE A 36 3.38 -22.51 -2.13
N ALA A 37 2.31 -22.05 -1.49
CA ALA A 37 2.17 -22.12 -0.03
C ALA A 37 2.08 -23.56 0.49
N ASP A 38 1.50 -24.47 -0.30
CA ASP A 38 1.30 -25.88 0.08
C ASP A 38 2.51 -26.76 -0.26
N SER A 39 3.16 -26.55 -1.41
CA SER A 39 4.26 -27.41 -1.90
C SER A 39 5.66 -26.85 -1.64
N GLY A 40 5.77 -25.53 -1.41
CA GLY A 40 7.05 -24.84 -1.32
C GLY A 40 7.81 -24.66 -2.63
N GLU A 41 7.27 -25.18 -3.74
CA GLU A 41 7.83 -25.03 -5.07
C GLU A 41 7.05 -23.95 -5.84
N VAL A 42 7.78 -23.02 -6.46
CA VAL A 42 7.20 -22.06 -7.40
C VAL A 42 7.18 -22.72 -8.78
N ILE A 43 6.09 -23.43 -9.08
CA ILE A 43 5.82 -23.88 -10.45
C ILE A 43 5.30 -22.66 -11.21
N VAL A 44 6.20 -21.99 -11.92
CA VAL A 44 5.86 -20.82 -12.74
C VAL A 44 6.18 -21.10 -14.20
N PRO A 45 5.51 -20.45 -15.14
CA PRO A 45 5.96 -20.45 -16.53
C PRO A 45 7.44 -20.01 -16.66
N PRO A 46 8.24 -20.58 -17.59
CA PRO A 46 9.68 -20.31 -17.76
C PRO A 46 10.08 -18.86 -17.78
N GLU A 47 9.20 -18.03 -18.30
CA GLU A 47 9.41 -16.61 -18.49
C GLU A 47 9.62 -15.91 -17.13
N LEU A 48 9.01 -16.40 -16.04
CA LEU A 48 9.19 -15.83 -14.70
C LEU A 48 10.58 -16.07 -14.11
N LYS A 49 11.22 -17.21 -14.44
CA LYS A 49 12.56 -17.54 -13.96
C LYS A 49 13.58 -16.54 -14.46
N CYS A 50 13.44 -16.15 -15.72
CA CYS A 50 14.22 -15.08 -16.32
C CYS A 50 13.94 -13.71 -15.67
N TYR A 51 12.69 -13.39 -15.28
CA TYR A 51 12.37 -12.11 -14.63
C TYR A 51 12.93 -11.99 -13.21
N ILE A 52 12.96 -13.09 -12.46
CA ILE A 52 13.52 -13.13 -11.10
C ILE A 52 15.05 -13.06 -11.13
N GLN A 53 15.68 -13.67 -12.14
CA GLN A 53 17.14 -13.65 -12.31
C GLN A 53 17.67 -12.37 -12.97
N LYS A 54 16.95 -11.77 -13.95
CA LYS A 54 17.40 -10.57 -14.69
C LYS A 54 17.52 -9.29 -13.86
N ASP A 55 16.83 -9.18 -12.74
CA ASP A 55 17.00 -8.02 -11.86
C ASP A 55 18.30 -8.05 -11.04
N SER A 56 19.10 -9.11 -11.18
CA SER A 56 20.44 -9.19 -10.59
C SER A 56 21.57 -8.74 -11.53
N LEU A 57 21.33 -8.42 -12.81
CA LEU A 57 22.23 -7.70 -13.75
C LEU A 57 21.55 -7.56 -15.14
N SER A 58 21.80 -6.43 -15.81
CA SER A 58 21.20 -5.95 -17.06
C SER A 58 21.23 -6.89 -18.29
N GLU A 59 20.24 -6.65 -19.17
CA GLU A 59 20.15 -6.88 -20.64
C GLU A 59 19.56 -8.17 -21.26
N GLU A 60 18.67 -7.88 -22.23
CA GLU A 60 18.27 -8.54 -23.50
C GLU A 60 17.70 -9.97 -23.61
N ALA A 61 16.91 -10.11 -24.68
CA ALA A 61 15.79 -11.02 -24.93
C ALA A 61 16.16 -12.47 -25.28
N ALA A 62 15.19 -13.40 -25.13
CA ALA A 62 15.03 -14.56 -26.03
C ALA A 62 13.77 -15.39 -25.72
N GLY A 63 13.04 -15.76 -26.80
CA GLY A 63 12.72 -17.16 -27.13
C GLY A 63 11.62 -17.88 -26.35
N HIS A 64 10.52 -18.20 -27.04
CA HIS A 64 9.50 -19.16 -26.64
C HIS A 64 10.06 -20.59 -26.52
N GLU A 65 9.75 -21.28 -25.42
CA GLU A 65 9.55 -22.74 -25.41
C GLU A 65 8.62 -23.13 -24.24
N ALA A 66 7.64 -23.98 -24.52
CA ALA A 66 6.56 -24.34 -23.62
C ALA A 66 6.98 -25.42 -22.61
N GLY A 67 7.00 -25.06 -21.34
CA GLY A 67 7.03 -26.00 -20.21
C GLY A 67 7.39 -25.30 -18.91
N MET A 68 6.51 -25.26 -17.90
CA MET A 68 6.69 -24.56 -16.62
C MET A 68 8.12 -24.68 -16.03
N ALA A 69 8.80 -23.57 -15.75
CA ALA A 69 10.05 -23.58 -14.99
C ALA A 69 9.81 -23.53 -13.48
N LYS A 70 10.49 -24.42 -12.78
CA LYS A 70 10.55 -24.36 -11.32
C LYS A 70 11.51 -23.26 -10.89
N ILE A 71 11.00 -22.29 -10.15
CA ILE A 71 11.79 -21.40 -9.29
C ILE A 71 11.66 -21.98 -7.87
N SER A 72 12.78 -22.06 -7.15
CA SER A 72 12.69 -22.43 -5.74
C SER A 72 12.48 -21.16 -4.92
N LEU A 73 11.66 -21.22 -3.85
CA LEU A 73 11.55 -20.10 -2.90
C LEU A 73 12.94 -19.70 -2.35
N GLN A 74 13.87 -20.65 -2.28
CA GLN A 74 15.26 -20.43 -1.88
C GLN A 74 16.01 -19.46 -2.80
N GLU A 75 15.78 -19.50 -4.12
CA GLU A 75 16.35 -18.53 -5.08
C GLU A 75 15.84 -17.10 -4.84
N LEU A 76 14.64 -16.95 -4.26
CA LEU A 76 14.06 -15.68 -3.84
C LEU A 76 14.49 -15.26 -2.42
N GLY A 77 15.28 -16.08 -1.71
CA GLY A 77 15.59 -15.89 -0.29
C GLY A 77 14.39 -16.12 0.64
N LEU A 78 13.33 -16.77 0.14
CA LEU A 78 12.10 -17.07 0.85
C LEU A 78 12.08 -18.55 1.29
N SER A 79 11.38 -18.84 2.37
CA SER A 79 11.01 -20.21 2.76
C SER A 79 9.50 -20.34 2.82
N VAL A 80 8.98 -21.57 2.64
CA VAL A 80 7.54 -21.88 2.74
C VAL A 80 6.96 -21.36 4.06
N ASP A 81 7.69 -21.63 5.14
CA ASP A 81 7.31 -21.26 6.51
C ASP A 81 7.21 -19.75 6.71
N LYS A 82 7.94 -18.95 5.91
CA LYS A 82 7.91 -17.49 5.96
C LYS A 82 6.91 -16.90 4.97
N LEU A 83 6.66 -17.56 3.84
CA LEU A 83 5.80 -17.04 2.77
C LEU A 83 4.36 -16.85 3.24
N ARG A 84 3.78 -17.85 3.91
CA ARG A 84 2.40 -17.78 4.37
C ARG A 84 2.22 -16.67 5.42
N PRO A 85 3.07 -16.56 6.47
CA PRO A 85 3.03 -15.41 7.37
C PRO A 85 3.17 -14.05 6.66
N ILE A 86 4.11 -13.90 5.71
CA ILE A 86 4.31 -12.63 4.99
C ILE A 86 3.10 -12.26 4.13
N LEU A 87 2.55 -13.23 3.40
CA LEU A 87 1.34 -13.04 2.59
C LEU A 87 0.23 -12.42 3.44
N TRP A 88 0.04 -12.92 4.65
CA TRP A 88 -1.02 -12.48 5.55
C TRP A 88 -0.67 -11.26 6.40
N ASP A 89 0.59 -11.04 6.74
CA ASP A 89 1.05 -9.80 7.40
C ASP A 89 0.82 -8.58 6.49
N ASN A 90 0.86 -8.79 5.17
CA ASN A 90 0.56 -7.76 4.19
C ASN A 90 -0.93 -7.40 4.10
N VAL A 91 -1.82 -8.36 4.42
CA VAL A 91 -3.27 -8.16 4.48
C VAL A 91 -3.69 -7.22 5.61
N MET A 92 -2.84 -7.02 6.62
CA MET A 92 -3.07 -6.10 7.75
C MET A 92 -2.95 -4.61 7.36
N GLY A 93 -3.47 -4.22 6.20
CA GLY A 93 -3.47 -2.83 5.70
C GLY A 93 -3.96 -2.68 4.25
N ASP A 94 -3.95 -3.77 3.45
CA ASP A 94 -4.48 -3.80 2.08
C ASP A 94 -5.63 -4.81 1.98
N HIS A 95 -6.35 -4.74 0.86
CA HIS A 95 -7.39 -5.70 0.55
C HIS A 95 -6.80 -7.14 0.49
N PRO A 96 -7.30 -8.11 1.27
CA PRO A 96 -6.79 -9.49 1.27
C PRO A 96 -6.81 -10.15 -0.11
N GLY A 97 -7.64 -9.65 -1.02
CA GLY A 97 -7.89 -10.21 -2.34
C GLY A 97 -6.83 -9.94 -3.41
N ILE A 98 -5.65 -9.37 -3.11
CA ILE A 98 -4.49 -9.15 -4.04
C ILE A 98 -4.84 -8.49 -5.39
N ARG A 99 -5.99 -7.82 -5.45
CA ARG A 99 -6.60 -7.28 -6.67
C ARG A 99 -5.78 -6.13 -7.21
N GLU A 100 -5.29 -5.30 -6.32
CA GLU A 100 -4.40 -4.17 -6.55
C GLU A 100 -3.14 -4.59 -7.31
N LEU A 101 -2.55 -5.75 -6.96
CA LEU A 101 -1.39 -6.31 -7.66
C LEU A 101 -1.74 -6.71 -9.11
N CYS A 102 -2.89 -7.35 -9.31
CA CYS A 102 -3.38 -7.70 -10.64
C CYS A 102 -3.68 -6.45 -11.48
N SER A 103 -4.40 -5.48 -10.91
CA SER A 103 -4.80 -4.23 -11.57
C SER A 103 -3.57 -3.42 -12.01
N ALA A 104 -2.60 -3.23 -11.09
CA ALA A 104 -1.36 -2.50 -11.35
C ALA A 104 -0.50 -3.13 -12.46
N ARG A 105 -0.77 -4.39 -12.81
CA ARG A 105 -0.08 -5.13 -13.87
C ARG A 105 -1.00 -5.48 -15.03
N LYS A 106 -2.08 -4.71 -15.20
CA LYS A 106 -3.05 -4.81 -16.30
C LYS A 106 -3.61 -6.24 -16.43
N TRP A 107 -3.86 -6.87 -15.29
CA TRP A 107 -4.37 -8.24 -15.18
C TRP A 107 -3.49 -9.29 -15.84
N ASN A 108 -2.16 -9.05 -15.89
CA ASN A 108 -1.21 -10.07 -16.30
C ASN A 108 -0.75 -10.90 -15.10
N VAL A 109 -1.11 -12.18 -15.07
CA VAL A 109 -0.81 -13.14 -13.98
C VAL A 109 0.67 -13.11 -13.60
N MET A 110 1.55 -13.24 -14.58
CA MET A 110 2.99 -13.34 -14.37
C MET A 110 3.58 -12.06 -13.78
N LYS A 111 3.20 -10.90 -14.32
CA LYS A 111 3.67 -9.61 -13.83
C LYS A 111 3.14 -9.32 -12.42
N ALA A 112 1.90 -9.71 -12.11
CA ALA A 112 1.31 -9.55 -10.78
C ALA A 112 2.05 -10.41 -9.73
N LEU A 113 2.31 -11.68 -10.04
CA LEU A 113 3.09 -12.58 -9.17
C LEU A 113 4.52 -12.06 -8.96
N ASN A 114 5.20 -11.62 -10.03
CA ASN A 114 6.55 -11.05 -9.91
C ASN A 114 6.57 -9.83 -8.97
N MET A 115 5.59 -8.93 -9.11
CA MET A 115 5.45 -7.76 -8.25
C MET A 115 5.25 -8.17 -6.79
N MET A 116 4.37 -9.14 -6.54
CA MET A 116 4.09 -9.66 -5.21
C MET A 116 5.36 -10.21 -4.54
N PHE A 117 6.10 -11.08 -5.23
CA PHE A 117 7.32 -11.67 -4.67
C PHE A 117 8.42 -10.63 -4.42
N LYS A 118 8.58 -9.65 -5.31
CA LYS A 118 9.50 -8.53 -5.08
C LYS A 118 9.11 -7.72 -3.84
N ALA A 119 7.82 -7.43 -3.65
CA ALA A 119 7.33 -6.76 -2.45
C ALA A 119 7.59 -7.58 -1.18
N PHE A 120 7.38 -8.90 -1.22
CA PHE A 120 7.65 -9.79 -0.08
C PHE A 120 9.13 -9.83 0.26
N LYS A 121 9.98 -9.95 -0.76
CA LYS A 121 11.44 -9.93 -0.59
C LYS A 121 11.90 -8.60 0.00
N TRP A 122 11.47 -7.47 -0.57
CA TRP A 122 11.79 -6.14 -0.05
C TRP A 122 11.35 -5.98 1.40
N ARG A 123 10.15 -6.47 1.76
CA ARG A 123 9.66 -6.41 3.13
C ARG A 123 10.52 -7.16 4.14
N LEU A 124 11.07 -8.31 3.73
CA LEU A 124 12.02 -9.07 4.53
C LEU A 124 13.39 -8.43 4.60
N ASP A 125 13.95 -8.04 3.45
CA ASP A 125 15.29 -7.47 3.35
C ASP A 125 15.37 -6.13 4.12
N GLU A 126 14.29 -5.35 4.11
CA GLU A 126 14.19 -4.08 4.83
C GLU A 126 13.61 -4.20 6.25
N ASP A 127 13.23 -5.41 6.67
CA ASP A 127 12.61 -5.72 7.96
C ASP A 127 11.43 -4.77 8.29
N ILE A 128 10.49 -4.65 7.35
CA ILE A 128 9.31 -3.79 7.48
C ILE A 128 8.46 -4.15 8.71
N PRO A 129 8.30 -5.43 9.11
CA PRO A 129 7.63 -5.78 10.37
C PRO A 129 8.27 -5.11 11.59
N SER A 130 9.60 -5.00 11.66
CA SER A 130 10.25 -4.27 12.77
C SER A 130 9.82 -2.80 12.83
N ILE A 131 9.55 -2.17 11.68
CA ILE A 131 9.10 -0.77 11.63
C ILE A 131 7.64 -0.66 12.09
N LYS A 132 6.80 -1.58 11.64
CA LYS A 132 5.35 -1.59 11.92
C LYS A 132 5.01 -1.87 13.37
N TYR A 133 5.76 -2.77 14.01
CA TYR A 133 5.46 -3.27 15.36
C TYR A 133 6.33 -2.64 16.46
N SER A 134 7.29 -1.79 16.09
CA SER A 134 8.08 -1.03 17.07
C SER A 134 7.32 0.22 17.53
N THR A 135 7.54 0.60 18.77
CA THR A 135 7.12 1.90 19.29
C THR A 135 8.00 3.01 18.72
N ASP A 136 7.48 4.23 18.67
CA ASP A 136 8.25 5.38 18.19
C ASP A 136 9.55 5.59 19.00
N THR A 137 9.56 5.23 20.30
CA THR A 137 10.75 5.25 21.16
C THR A 137 11.82 4.30 20.64
N GLN A 138 11.45 3.04 20.35
CA GLN A 138 12.37 2.05 19.80
C GLN A 138 12.89 2.46 18.42
N LEU A 139 12.02 3.02 17.56
CA LEU A 139 12.42 3.53 16.26
C LEU A 139 13.40 4.70 16.39
N ASN A 140 13.22 5.57 17.38
CA ASN A 140 14.13 6.68 17.63
C ASN A 140 15.50 6.23 18.19
N GLU A 141 15.56 5.12 18.92
CA GLU A 141 16.82 4.49 19.33
C GLU A 141 17.57 3.88 18.14
N LEU A 142 16.84 3.21 17.24
CA LEU A 142 17.41 2.56 16.05
C LEU A 142 17.80 3.56 14.95
N TYR A 143 17.00 4.61 14.77
CA TYR A 143 17.13 5.58 13.70
C TYR A 143 17.31 6.98 14.30
N PRO A 144 18.54 7.52 14.31
CA PRO A 144 18.81 8.83 14.88
C PRO A 144 17.90 9.91 14.29
N LYS A 145 17.40 10.80 15.15
CA LYS A 145 16.50 11.92 14.81
C LYS A 145 15.07 11.53 14.44
N PHE A 146 14.65 10.26 14.55
CA PHE A 146 13.29 9.85 14.19
C PHE A 146 12.20 10.70 14.86
N PHE A 147 12.27 10.92 16.18
CA PHE A 147 11.35 11.80 16.90
C PHE A 147 11.38 13.23 16.40
N ALA A 148 12.56 13.78 16.11
CA ALA A 148 12.66 15.13 15.59
C ALA A 148 11.97 15.27 14.23
N GLN A 149 11.90 14.18 13.44
CA GLN A 149 11.17 14.18 12.18
C GLN A 149 9.66 14.09 12.36
N LEU A 150 9.18 13.29 13.34
CA LEU A 150 7.77 13.22 13.70
C LEU A 150 7.30 14.58 14.27
N ASP A 151 8.05 15.14 15.21
CA ASP A 151 7.74 16.41 15.87
C ASP A 151 7.80 17.63 14.94
N SER A 152 8.54 17.55 13.84
CA SER A 152 8.72 18.71 12.95
C SER A 152 7.44 19.20 12.29
N GLY A 153 6.35 18.41 12.28
CA GLY A 153 5.11 18.72 11.57
C GLY A 153 5.26 18.81 10.04
N LYS A 154 6.37 18.30 9.50
CA LYS A 154 6.61 18.30 8.04
C LYS A 154 5.70 17.32 7.31
N PHE A 155 5.14 16.35 8.02
CA PHE A 155 4.04 15.53 7.54
C PHE A 155 3.04 15.24 8.66
N TYR A 156 1.78 15.01 8.30
CA TYR A 156 0.77 14.43 9.19
C TYR A 156 -0.44 13.96 8.38
N ILE A 157 -1.24 13.10 8.98
CA ILE A 157 -2.49 12.59 8.41
C ILE A 157 -3.66 13.23 9.16
N HIS A 158 -4.57 13.90 8.45
CA HIS A 158 -5.76 14.48 9.07
C HIS A 158 -6.87 14.73 8.06
N GLY A 159 -8.12 14.52 8.48
CA GLY A 159 -9.28 14.74 7.62
C GLY A 159 -9.36 13.78 6.42
N THR A 160 -10.38 13.99 5.58
CA THR A 160 -10.58 13.21 4.35
C THR A 160 -10.97 14.09 3.16
N ASP A 161 -10.66 13.64 1.94
CA ASP A 161 -11.14 14.25 0.70
C ASP A 161 -12.62 13.93 0.41
N TYR A 162 -13.19 14.45 -0.68
CA TYR A 162 -14.58 14.15 -1.06
C TYR A 162 -14.85 12.67 -1.40
N GLU A 163 -13.81 11.87 -1.62
CA GLU A 163 -13.89 10.42 -1.86
C GLU A 163 -13.59 9.62 -0.58
N ASN A 164 -13.59 10.28 0.59
CA ASN A 164 -13.27 9.72 1.91
C ASN A 164 -11.85 9.17 2.06
N ARG A 165 -10.91 9.59 1.20
CA ARG A 165 -9.49 9.25 1.34
C ARG A 165 -8.87 10.02 2.49
N PRO A 166 -8.15 9.38 3.42
CA PRO A 166 -7.32 10.10 4.39
C PRO A 166 -6.37 11.06 3.68
N VAL A 167 -6.29 12.30 4.18
CA VAL A 167 -5.39 13.31 3.60
C VAL A 167 -4.07 13.31 4.36
N VAL A 168 -2.98 13.10 3.63
CA VAL A 168 -1.61 13.21 4.13
C VAL A 168 -1.04 14.54 3.67
N TYR A 169 -0.77 15.43 4.61
CA TYR A 169 -0.14 16.71 4.35
C TYR A 169 1.37 16.56 4.44
N LEU A 170 2.10 17.15 3.48
CA LEU A 170 3.56 17.24 3.47
C LEU A 170 3.96 18.72 3.28
N HIS A 171 4.50 19.34 4.33
CA HIS A 171 4.99 20.72 4.31
C HIS A 171 6.44 20.75 3.89
N ASN A 172 6.68 20.96 2.60
CA ASN A 172 8.01 20.86 2.04
C ASN A 172 8.96 21.95 2.57
N HIS A 173 8.45 23.13 2.95
CA HIS A 173 9.28 24.20 3.55
C HIS A 173 9.92 23.81 4.89
N LEU A 174 9.37 22.81 5.59
CA LEU A 174 9.92 22.26 6.84
C LEU A 174 10.91 21.11 6.59
N HIS A 175 11.02 20.63 5.35
CA HIS A 175 11.94 19.55 5.01
C HIS A 175 13.34 20.07 4.73
N ARG A 176 14.35 19.45 5.34
CA ARG A 176 15.76 19.63 5.00
C ARG A 176 16.36 18.23 4.83
N PRO A 177 16.96 17.90 3.69
CA PRO A 177 17.60 16.59 3.50
C PRO A 177 18.70 16.30 4.52
N ARG A 178 19.39 17.34 4.99
CA ARG A 178 20.57 17.22 5.87
C ARG A 178 20.24 17.07 7.36
N ASP A 179 18.99 17.21 7.78
CA ASP A 179 18.60 17.17 9.20
C ASP A 179 18.60 15.75 9.78
N GLN A 180 18.68 14.73 8.94
CA GLN A 180 18.63 13.31 9.30
C GLN A 180 19.43 12.47 8.30
N PRO A 181 19.90 11.27 8.71
CA PRO A 181 20.40 10.28 7.76
C PRO A 181 19.31 9.87 6.76
N ASN A 182 19.68 9.61 5.50
CA ASN A 182 18.75 9.13 4.46
C ASN A 182 17.99 7.89 4.93
N LYS A 183 18.67 6.95 5.59
CA LYS A 183 18.04 5.72 6.10
C LYS A 183 16.95 6.00 7.13
N THR A 184 17.13 6.98 8.02
CA THR A 184 16.09 7.41 8.96
C THR A 184 14.87 7.92 8.20
N LEU A 185 15.07 8.72 7.15
CA LEU A 185 13.98 9.28 6.37
C LEU A 185 13.23 8.21 5.56
N GLU A 186 13.95 7.25 4.94
CA GLU A 186 13.35 6.07 4.29
C GLU A 186 12.46 5.27 5.26
N ARG A 187 12.97 5.02 6.47
CA ARG A 187 12.26 4.28 7.52
C ARG A 187 11.03 5.04 8.03
N LEU A 188 11.15 6.35 8.15
CA LEU A 188 10.03 7.22 8.50
C LEU A 188 8.95 7.21 7.42
N VAL A 189 9.32 7.25 6.14
CA VAL A 189 8.38 7.14 5.02
C VAL A 189 7.61 5.83 5.09
N VAL A 190 8.30 4.70 5.30
CA VAL A 190 7.65 3.40 5.47
C VAL A 190 6.70 3.42 6.67
N TYR A 191 7.14 3.93 7.82
CA TYR A 191 6.30 4.06 9.01
C TYR A 191 5.01 4.85 8.72
N VAL A 192 5.11 5.98 8.03
CA VAL A 192 3.96 6.82 7.67
C VAL A 192 3.03 6.11 6.68
N ILE A 193 3.56 5.39 5.70
CA ILE A 193 2.74 4.62 4.75
C ILE A 193 1.99 3.51 5.49
N GLU A 194 2.66 2.75 6.37
CA GLU A 194 2.04 1.67 7.13
C GLU A 194 1.00 2.19 8.14
N ALA A 195 1.30 3.29 8.84
CA ALA A 195 0.34 3.97 9.70
C ALA A 195 -0.85 4.52 8.90
N GLY A 196 -0.60 5.10 7.73
CA GLY A 196 -1.63 5.60 6.83
C GLY A 196 -2.57 4.49 6.34
N ARG A 197 -2.02 3.32 5.99
CA ARG A 197 -2.81 2.13 5.59
C ARG A 197 -3.75 1.67 6.70
N ALA A 198 -3.30 1.70 7.96
CA ALA A 198 -4.14 1.38 9.10
C ALA A 198 -5.31 2.35 9.31
N LEU A 199 -5.23 3.59 8.80
CA LEU A 199 -6.30 4.59 8.87
C LEU A 199 -7.30 4.50 7.71
N VAL A 200 -6.98 3.79 6.62
CA VAL A 200 -7.88 3.68 5.48
C VAL A 200 -9.02 2.71 5.79
N GLN A 201 -10.26 3.19 5.67
CA GLN A 201 -11.46 2.39 5.91
C GLN A 201 -12.12 1.96 4.60
N HIS A 202 -12.65 0.73 4.57
CA HIS A 202 -13.45 0.24 3.43
C HIS A 202 -14.65 1.18 3.15
N PRO A 203 -15.00 1.46 1.87
CA PRO A 203 -14.46 0.89 0.63
C PRO A 203 -13.21 1.59 0.09
N VAL A 204 -12.68 2.57 0.81
CA VAL A 204 -11.51 3.32 0.37
C VAL A 204 -10.27 2.44 0.52
N GLU A 205 -9.37 2.52 -0.45
CA GLU A 205 -8.07 1.80 -0.47
C GLU A 205 -6.91 2.74 -0.79
N THR A 206 -7.20 4.04 -0.92
CA THR A 206 -6.25 5.04 -1.40
C THR A 206 -6.17 6.25 -0.47
N VAL A 207 -5.06 6.98 -0.56
CA VAL A 207 -4.85 8.25 0.15
C VAL A 207 -4.85 9.44 -0.80
N CYS A 208 -5.09 10.63 -0.24
CA CYS A 208 -4.87 11.91 -0.91
C CYS A 208 -3.62 12.58 -0.33
N LEU A 209 -2.58 12.79 -1.14
CA LEU A 209 -1.38 13.50 -0.73
C LEU A 209 -1.52 14.99 -1.04
N VAL A 210 -1.20 15.86 -0.09
CA VAL A 210 -1.07 17.31 -0.28
C VAL A 210 0.38 17.70 -0.03
N PHE A 211 1.14 17.91 -1.10
CA PHE A 211 2.46 18.51 -1.06
C PHE A 211 2.31 20.03 -1.03
N ASP A 212 2.38 20.60 0.17
CA ASP A 212 2.39 22.04 0.37
C ASP A 212 3.79 22.59 0.13
N LEU A 213 3.95 23.21 -1.03
CA LEU A 213 5.18 23.82 -1.50
C LEU A 213 5.26 25.32 -1.15
N THR A 214 4.28 25.86 -0.42
CA THR A 214 4.31 27.25 0.03
C THR A 214 5.55 27.50 0.89
N GLY A 215 6.33 28.52 0.54
CA GLY A 215 7.59 28.83 1.21
C GLY A 215 8.75 27.88 0.89
N THR A 216 8.58 26.97 -0.08
CA THR A 216 9.67 26.08 -0.53
C THR A 216 10.79 26.87 -1.19
N THR A 217 12.01 26.56 -0.77
CA THR A 217 13.28 27.07 -1.32
C THR A 217 14.11 25.93 -1.90
N LEU A 218 15.23 26.23 -2.55
CA LEU A 218 16.14 25.22 -3.08
C LEU A 218 16.71 24.30 -2.00
N GLU A 219 16.87 24.78 -0.77
CA GLU A 219 17.36 24.00 0.37
C GLU A 219 16.38 22.90 0.83
N ASN A 220 15.12 22.98 0.41
CA ASN A 220 14.10 21.99 0.71
C ASN A 220 14.03 20.87 -0.34
N LEU A 221 14.69 21.04 -1.49
CA LEU A 221 14.58 20.08 -2.59
C LEU A 221 15.36 18.80 -2.26
N ASP A 222 14.65 17.67 -2.33
CA ASP A 222 15.18 16.35 -2.04
C ASP A 222 14.88 15.38 -3.20
N TYR A 223 15.77 15.38 -4.20
CA TYR A 223 15.59 14.54 -5.38
C TYR A 223 15.76 13.05 -5.06
N GLU A 224 16.61 12.72 -4.09
CA GLU A 224 16.83 11.35 -3.65
C GLU A 224 15.57 10.80 -2.99
N MET A 225 14.97 11.56 -2.07
CA MET A 225 13.72 11.18 -1.42
C MET A 225 12.54 11.17 -2.38
N ALA A 226 12.44 12.13 -3.32
CA ALA A 226 11.40 12.10 -4.35
C ALA A 226 11.51 10.83 -5.23
N LYS A 227 12.72 10.46 -5.65
CA LYS A 227 12.96 9.23 -6.41
C LYS A 227 12.67 7.98 -5.60
N TYR A 228 13.04 7.96 -4.33
CA TYR A 228 12.72 6.87 -3.40
C TYR A 228 11.20 6.70 -3.24
N LEU A 229 10.46 7.78 -3.02
CA LEU A 229 9.00 7.77 -2.94
C LEU A 229 8.35 7.27 -4.23
N SER A 230 8.79 7.73 -5.41
CA SER A 230 8.27 7.19 -6.68
C SER A 230 8.51 5.68 -6.77
N SER A 231 9.72 5.23 -6.42
CA SER A 231 10.11 3.81 -6.51
C SER A 231 9.32 2.93 -5.54
N ILE A 232 9.11 3.38 -4.29
CA ILE A 232 8.41 2.59 -3.27
C ILE A 232 6.91 2.41 -3.62
N PHE A 233 6.25 3.47 -4.11
CA PHE A 233 4.85 3.41 -4.51
C PHE A 233 4.66 2.56 -5.77
N GLU A 234 5.55 2.67 -6.76
CA GLU A 234 5.46 1.86 -7.99
C GLU A 234 5.71 0.37 -7.75
N ALA A 235 6.69 0.04 -6.89
CA ALA A 235 7.15 -1.32 -6.70
C ALA A 235 6.41 -2.08 -5.58
N TYR A 236 6.05 -1.40 -4.49
CA TYR A 236 5.65 -2.07 -3.24
C TYR A 236 4.30 -1.64 -2.68
N TYR A 237 3.77 -0.50 -3.10
CA TYR A 237 2.45 -0.01 -2.70
C TYR A 237 1.58 0.39 -3.90
N PRO A 238 1.33 -0.54 -4.85
CA PRO A 238 0.53 -0.25 -6.04
C PRO A 238 -0.88 0.18 -5.66
N GLU A 239 -1.46 1.05 -6.48
CA GLU A 239 -2.85 1.52 -6.33
C GLU A 239 -3.21 2.10 -4.95
N SER A 240 -2.22 2.46 -4.12
CA SER A 240 -2.42 3.12 -2.82
C SER A 240 -2.60 4.64 -2.93
N LEU A 241 -2.21 5.24 -4.06
CA LEU A 241 -2.34 6.67 -4.32
C LEU A 241 -3.63 6.95 -5.11
N GLY A 242 -4.53 7.73 -4.52
CA GLY A 242 -5.78 8.15 -5.16
C GLY A 242 -5.71 9.56 -5.74
N ARG A 243 -5.01 10.47 -5.05
CA ARG A 243 -4.81 11.85 -5.49
C ARG A 243 -3.50 12.41 -4.97
N ILE A 244 -2.84 13.22 -5.79
CA ILE A 244 -1.64 13.97 -5.41
C ILE A 244 -1.88 15.43 -5.73
N ILE A 245 -1.81 16.31 -4.74
CA ILE A 245 -2.05 17.74 -4.89
C ILE A 245 -0.74 18.46 -4.58
N TYR A 246 -0.13 19.08 -5.57
CA TYR A 246 0.94 20.05 -5.36
C TYR A 246 0.30 21.43 -5.15
N HIS A 247 0.47 21.96 -3.95
CA HIS A 247 -0.13 23.20 -3.49
C HIS A 247 0.91 24.30 -3.35
N GLY A 248 0.60 25.52 -3.79
CA GLY A 248 1.49 26.68 -3.60
C GLY A 248 2.83 26.55 -4.32
N ALA A 249 2.87 25.80 -5.44
CA ALA A 249 4.11 25.51 -6.16
C ALA A 249 4.81 26.80 -6.64
N PRO A 250 6.07 27.07 -6.25
CA PRO A 250 6.82 28.23 -6.74
C PRO A 250 7.16 28.06 -8.22
N ILE A 251 7.45 29.15 -8.93
CA ILE A 251 7.76 29.11 -10.38
C ILE A 251 8.92 28.14 -10.69
N VAL A 252 9.93 28.07 -9.82
CA VAL A 252 11.06 27.15 -9.96
C VAL A 252 10.66 25.67 -9.93
N PHE A 253 9.52 25.33 -9.31
CA PHE A 253 9.03 23.95 -9.21
C PHE A 253 8.75 23.35 -10.59
N TRP A 254 8.41 24.13 -11.60
CA TRP A 254 8.10 23.58 -12.93
C TRP A 254 9.28 22.88 -13.60
N ALA A 255 10.52 23.30 -13.31
CA ALA A 255 11.72 22.61 -13.77
C ALA A 255 11.89 21.26 -13.04
N VAL A 256 11.66 21.25 -11.73
CA VAL A 256 11.71 20.04 -10.88
C VAL A 256 10.61 19.06 -11.26
N TRP A 257 9.41 19.56 -11.52
CA TRP A 257 8.25 18.77 -11.90
C TRP A 257 8.53 17.90 -13.11
N LYS A 258 9.21 18.42 -14.14
CA LYS A 258 9.53 17.62 -15.34
C LYS A 258 10.41 16.42 -15.03
N LEU A 259 11.30 16.54 -14.06
CA LEU A 259 12.11 15.42 -13.62
C LEU A 259 11.27 14.43 -12.79
N VAL A 260 10.49 14.92 -11.83
CA VAL A 260 9.64 14.07 -10.96
C VAL A 260 8.56 13.34 -11.76
N GLU A 261 7.90 14.03 -12.71
CA GLU A 261 6.91 13.48 -13.63
C GLU A 261 7.47 12.31 -14.43
N SER A 262 8.74 12.36 -14.84
CA SER A 262 9.41 11.28 -15.58
C SER A 262 9.65 10.00 -14.76
N TRP A 263 9.57 10.10 -13.43
CA TRP A 263 9.70 8.97 -12.51
C TRP A 263 8.34 8.39 -12.10
N MET A 264 7.24 9.01 -12.52
CA MET A 264 5.90 8.51 -12.24
C MET A 264 5.40 7.69 -13.42
N ASP A 265 4.75 6.57 -13.15
CA ASP A 265 4.00 5.89 -14.19
C ASP A 265 2.81 6.76 -14.65
N PRO A 266 2.31 6.58 -15.89
CA PRO A 266 1.25 7.43 -16.43
C PRO A 266 -0.05 7.46 -15.61
N VAL A 267 -0.37 6.37 -14.90
CA VAL A 267 -1.59 6.30 -14.05
C VAL A 267 -1.40 7.19 -12.84
N VAL A 268 -0.27 7.13 -12.15
CA VAL A 268 0.03 8.02 -11.01
C VAL A 268 0.13 9.47 -11.47
N ALA A 269 0.83 9.77 -12.57
CA ALA A 269 0.91 11.13 -13.12
C ALA A 269 -0.49 11.71 -13.43
N SER A 270 -1.43 10.90 -13.92
CA SER A 270 -2.81 11.34 -14.19
C SER A 270 -3.61 11.73 -12.94
N LYS A 271 -3.19 11.28 -11.75
CA LYS A 271 -3.81 11.58 -10.45
C LYS A 271 -3.33 12.92 -9.87
N VAL A 272 -2.34 13.57 -10.49
CA VAL A 272 -1.72 14.81 -10.00
C VAL A 272 -2.58 16.03 -10.31
N ARG A 273 -2.75 16.91 -9.32
CA ARG A 273 -3.45 18.19 -9.42
C ARG A 273 -2.58 19.30 -8.87
N PHE A 274 -2.73 20.49 -9.43
CA PHE A 274 -2.00 21.69 -9.00
C PHE A 274 -2.99 22.70 -8.45
N THR A 275 -2.68 23.26 -7.29
CA THR A 275 -3.45 24.34 -6.66
C THR A 275 -2.55 25.54 -6.41
N LYS A 276 -3.04 26.75 -6.69
CA LYS A 276 -2.21 27.97 -6.60
C LYS A 276 -2.41 28.70 -5.28
N ASN A 277 -3.66 28.75 -4.81
CA ASN A 277 -4.03 29.41 -3.57
C ASN A 277 -4.88 28.46 -2.71
N ASP A 278 -4.94 28.71 -1.40
CA ASP A 278 -5.56 27.80 -0.43
C ASP A 278 -7.03 27.51 -0.75
N GLN A 279 -7.73 28.49 -1.34
CA GLN A 279 -9.13 28.35 -1.72
C GLN A 279 -9.32 27.21 -2.75
N ASP A 280 -8.34 26.99 -3.63
CA ASP A 280 -8.36 25.91 -4.61
C ASP A 280 -8.35 24.51 -3.94
N LEU A 281 -7.80 24.38 -2.72
CA LEU A 281 -7.82 23.10 -1.98
C LEU A 281 -9.26 22.67 -1.65
N THR A 282 -10.18 23.62 -1.49
CA THR A 282 -11.60 23.33 -1.19
C THR A 282 -12.34 22.62 -2.33
N GLN A 283 -11.76 22.62 -3.53
CA GLN A 283 -12.27 21.84 -4.68
C GLN A 283 -12.03 20.34 -4.51
N TYR A 284 -11.06 19.95 -3.67
CA TYR A 284 -10.66 18.56 -3.47
C TYR A 284 -10.94 18.06 -2.04
N ILE A 285 -10.89 18.95 -1.06
CA ILE A 285 -11.06 18.61 0.36
C ILE A 285 -12.23 19.45 0.92
N PRO A 286 -13.25 18.82 1.55
CA PRO A 286 -14.31 19.55 2.23
C PRO A 286 -13.76 20.55 3.24
N ALA A 287 -14.35 21.75 3.31
CA ALA A 287 -13.90 22.79 4.23
C ALA A 287 -13.86 22.33 5.71
N GLU A 288 -14.78 21.45 6.14
CA GLU A 288 -14.82 20.91 7.51
C GLU A 288 -13.67 19.93 7.80
N HIS A 289 -13.02 19.41 6.76
CA HIS A 289 -11.90 18.47 6.87
C HIS A 289 -10.55 19.14 6.57
N LEU A 290 -10.55 20.27 5.87
CA LEU A 290 -9.38 21.08 5.59
C LEU A 290 -8.99 21.93 6.82
N PRO A 291 -7.73 21.82 7.33
CA PRO A 291 -7.22 22.68 8.40
C PRO A 291 -7.42 24.17 8.11
N ASP A 292 -7.85 24.92 9.12
CA ASP A 292 -8.17 26.36 9.04
C ASP A 292 -6.95 27.26 8.78
N ARG A 293 -5.73 26.72 8.91
CA ARG A 293 -4.50 27.35 8.42
C ARG A 293 -4.52 27.59 6.90
N TYR A 294 -5.28 26.80 6.14
CA TYR A 294 -5.53 27.03 4.73
C TYR A 294 -6.79 27.88 4.60
N LYS A 295 -6.70 29.03 3.92
CA LYS A 295 -7.87 29.89 3.70
C LYS A 295 -8.99 29.10 3.00
N GLY A 296 -10.15 29.04 3.67
CA GLY A 296 -11.31 28.25 3.24
C GLY A 296 -11.53 26.96 4.03
N GLY A 297 -10.53 26.54 4.82
CA GLY A 297 -10.67 25.49 5.83
C GLY A 297 -11.44 25.96 7.05
N ARG A 298 -12.11 25.01 7.71
CA ARG A 298 -12.91 25.21 8.94
C ARG A 298 -12.54 24.22 10.04
N ASN A 299 -11.60 23.31 9.77
CA ASN A 299 -11.12 22.35 10.74
C ASN A 299 -10.04 22.99 11.62
N ARG A 300 -10.28 23.14 12.93
CA ARG A 300 -9.34 23.81 13.87
C ARG A 300 -8.14 22.94 14.28
N TYR A 301 -7.83 21.91 13.49
CA TYR A 301 -6.73 21.02 13.80
C TYR A 301 -5.38 21.69 13.54
N THR A 302 -4.52 21.63 14.55
CA THR A 302 -3.11 21.97 14.45
C THR A 302 -2.32 20.75 14.85
N TYR A 303 -1.41 20.33 13.97
CA TYR A 303 -0.54 19.19 14.28
C TYR A 303 0.35 19.51 15.46
N LYS A 304 0.41 18.57 16.40
CA LYS A 304 1.38 18.54 17.49
C LYS A 304 1.72 17.08 17.72
N TYR A 305 3.01 16.75 17.69
CA TYR A 305 3.42 15.41 18.05
C TYR A 305 3.19 15.19 19.55
N ILE A 306 2.58 14.05 19.87
CA ILE A 306 2.33 13.63 21.25
C ILE A 306 3.43 12.66 21.59
N TYR A 307 4.32 13.08 22.49
CA TYR A 307 5.41 12.22 22.93
C TYR A 307 4.88 11.04 23.75
N PRO A 308 5.52 9.86 23.64
CA PRO A 308 5.11 8.68 24.36
C PRO A 308 5.19 8.91 25.87
N GLU A 309 4.12 8.57 26.59
CA GLU A 309 4.08 8.66 28.06
C GLU A 309 4.60 7.37 28.71
N PRO A 310 5.22 7.46 29.90
CA PRO A 310 5.58 6.25 30.65
C PRO A 310 4.34 5.37 30.84
N ARG A 311 4.47 4.09 30.48
CA ARG A 311 3.44 3.04 30.65
C ARG A 311 2.22 3.13 29.71
N GLU A 312 2.23 4.00 28.69
CA GLU A 312 1.13 4.06 27.71
C GLU A 312 0.89 2.72 26.99
N ASN A 313 1.96 1.93 26.82
CA ASN A 313 1.94 0.62 26.17
C ASN A 313 1.81 -0.54 27.15
N ASP A 314 1.47 -0.31 28.43
CA ASP A 314 1.31 -1.39 29.43
C ASP A 314 0.27 -2.43 28.99
N CYS A 315 -0.75 -2.00 28.23
CA CYS A 315 -1.76 -2.90 27.67
C CYS A 315 -1.15 -3.93 26.69
N MET A 316 -0.03 -3.62 26.05
CA MET A 316 0.68 -4.54 25.15
C MET A 316 1.37 -5.68 25.91
N ASN A 317 1.53 -5.58 27.23
CA ASN A 317 2.03 -6.66 28.09
C ASN A 317 0.99 -7.76 28.33
N ASP A 318 -0.30 -7.51 28.04
CA ASP A 318 -1.34 -8.55 28.07
C ASP A 318 -1.18 -9.50 26.87
N THR A 319 -0.20 -10.38 27.00
CA THR A 319 0.09 -11.39 25.97
C THR A 319 -1.04 -12.39 25.81
N GLU A 320 -1.88 -12.61 26.83
CA GLU A 320 -2.99 -13.56 26.76
C GLU A 320 -4.08 -13.02 25.84
N THR A 321 -4.54 -11.79 26.07
CA THR A 321 -5.50 -11.12 25.19
C THR A 321 -4.95 -10.94 23.79
N LYS A 322 -3.69 -10.50 23.65
CA LYS A 322 -3.03 -10.40 22.35
C LYS A 322 -3.05 -11.73 21.59
N ASN A 323 -2.63 -12.81 22.24
CA ASN A 323 -2.59 -14.14 21.60
C ASN A 323 -3.99 -14.64 21.22
N ARG A 324 -5.00 -14.38 22.06
CA ARG A 324 -6.40 -14.70 21.75
C ARG A 324 -6.90 -13.94 20.51
N LEU A 325 -6.71 -12.62 20.46
CA LEU A 325 -7.12 -11.78 19.32
C LEU A 325 -6.38 -12.18 18.04
N VAL A 326 -5.07 -12.44 18.13
CA VAL A 326 -4.29 -12.96 16.99
C VAL A 326 -4.81 -14.32 16.52
N ALA A 327 -5.24 -15.19 17.42
CA ALA A 327 -5.84 -16.47 17.06
C ALA A 327 -7.21 -16.31 16.37
N GLU A 328 -8.05 -15.39 16.86
CA GLU A 328 -9.34 -15.04 16.23
C GLU A 328 -9.12 -14.47 14.82
N TRP A 329 -8.17 -13.54 14.67
CA TRP A 329 -7.77 -12.99 13.38
C TRP A 329 -7.25 -14.07 12.42
N LYS A 330 -6.36 -14.96 12.88
CA LYS A 330 -5.88 -16.10 12.09
C LYS A 330 -7.02 -17.06 11.69
N ALA A 331 -8.01 -17.27 12.55
CA ALA A 331 -9.16 -18.11 12.21
C ALA A 331 -10.00 -17.52 11.07
N MET A 332 -10.24 -16.20 11.09
CA MET A 332 -10.88 -15.50 9.97
C MET A 332 -10.06 -15.61 8.68
N MET A 333 -8.75 -15.47 8.79
CA MET A 333 -7.82 -15.58 7.66
C MET A 333 -7.85 -16.99 7.04
N TRP A 334 -7.84 -18.05 7.86
CA TRP A 334 -7.99 -19.42 7.36
C TRP A 334 -9.35 -19.69 6.72
N LYS A 335 -10.41 -19.10 7.27
CA LYS A 335 -11.74 -19.15 6.65
C LYS A 335 -11.75 -18.46 5.28
N PHE A 336 -11.07 -17.32 5.13
CA PHE A 336 -10.94 -16.62 3.86
C PHE A 336 -10.16 -17.45 2.84
N GLU A 337 -9.08 -18.10 3.28
CA GLU A 337 -8.31 -19.00 2.43
C GLU A 337 -9.18 -20.17 1.93
N ALA A 338 -9.91 -20.82 2.84
CA ALA A 338 -10.81 -21.93 2.51
C ALA A 338 -11.89 -21.50 1.52
N LEU A 339 -12.55 -20.36 1.76
CA LEU A 339 -13.55 -19.79 0.84
C LEU A 339 -12.93 -19.43 -0.51
N THR A 340 -11.70 -18.92 -0.55
CA THR A 340 -11.02 -18.60 -1.80
C THR A 340 -10.70 -19.85 -2.60
N ARG A 341 -10.30 -20.95 -1.95
CA ARG A 341 -10.12 -22.26 -2.60
C ARG A 341 -11.44 -22.81 -3.15
N GLU A 342 -12.51 -22.69 -2.38
CA GLU A 342 -13.86 -23.07 -2.82
C GLU A 342 -14.31 -22.25 -4.03
N TRP A 343 -14.07 -20.93 -4.01
CA TRP A 343 -14.39 -20.02 -5.11
C TRP A 343 -13.61 -20.32 -6.39
N ILE A 344 -12.34 -20.73 -6.27
CA ILE A 344 -11.54 -21.23 -7.40
C ILE A 344 -12.18 -22.49 -7.98
N ALA A 345 -12.51 -23.47 -7.12
CA ALA A 345 -13.12 -24.73 -7.53
C ALA A 345 -14.49 -24.54 -8.20
N ALA A 346 -15.32 -23.62 -7.70
CA ALA A 346 -16.61 -23.25 -8.27
C ALA A 346 -16.51 -22.69 -9.69
N GLY A 347 -15.38 -22.02 -10.02
CA GLY A 347 -15.15 -21.41 -11.33
C GLY A 347 -14.60 -22.32 -12.41
N THR A 348 -14.45 -23.62 -12.14
CA THR A 348 -13.93 -24.59 -13.11
C THR A 348 -15.04 -25.12 -14.02
N GLU A 349 -14.70 -25.63 -15.20
CA GLU A 349 -15.68 -26.18 -16.16
C GLU A 349 -16.52 -27.34 -15.57
N ASN A 350 -15.98 -28.03 -14.55
CA ASN A 350 -16.68 -29.04 -13.76
C ASN A 350 -16.59 -28.68 -12.26
N PRO A 351 -17.51 -27.83 -11.76
CA PRO A 351 -17.50 -27.39 -10.37
C PRO A 351 -17.56 -28.59 -9.42
N THR A 352 -16.65 -28.62 -8.45
CA THR A 352 -16.60 -29.68 -7.43
C THR A 352 -17.33 -29.31 -6.14
N THR A 353 -17.82 -28.06 -6.01
CA THR A 353 -18.64 -27.59 -4.89
C THR A 353 -20.13 -27.62 -5.25
N ALA A 354 -20.96 -27.92 -4.25
CA ALA A 354 -22.42 -27.88 -4.35
C ALA A 354 -23.01 -26.47 -4.22
N ARG A 355 -22.21 -25.48 -3.77
CA ARG A 355 -22.62 -24.10 -3.53
C ARG A 355 -22.47 -23.24 -4.78
N VAL A 356 -23.34 -22.24 -4.94
CA VAL A 356 -23.32 -21.32 -6.08
C VAL A 356 -22.15 -20.35 -5.93
N GLU A 357 -21.42 -20.07 -7.03
CA GLU A 357 -20.24 -19.20 -7.01
C GLU A 357 -20.52 -17.82 -6.39
N GLU A 358 -21.67 -17.23 -6.70
CA GLU A 358 -22.09 -15.91 -6.21
C GLU A 358 -22.23 -15.86 -4.68
N GLU A 359 -22.71 -16.95 -4.06
CA GLU A 359 -22.84 -17.05 -2.60
C GLU A 359 -21.46 -17.09 -1.93
N ILE A 360 -20.54 -17.87 -2.50
CA ILE A 360 -19.15 -17.97 -2.01
C ILE A 360 -18.45 -16.61 -2.16
N GLU A 361 -18.66 -15.93 -3.28
CA GLU A 361 -18.09 -14.60 -3.53
C GLU A 361 -18.61 -13.56 -2.54
N ALA A 362 -19.92 -13.55 -2.26
CA ALA A 362 -20.51 -12.65 -1.27
C ALA A 362 -19.94 -12.87 0.14
N GLU A 363 -19.79 -14.13 0.57
CA GLU A 363 -19.17 -14.46 1.85
C GLU A 363 -17.70 -14.08 1.91
N ARG A 364 -16.95 -14.31 0.82
CA ARG A 364 -15.54 -13.91 0.70
C ARG A 364 -15.39 -12.39 0.77
N SER A 365 -16.27 -11.64 0.12
CA SER A 365 -16.28 -10.16 0.18
C SER A 365 -16.66 -9.64 1.56
N GLN A 366 -17.60 -10.28 2.26
CA GLN A 366 -17.91 -9.91 3.64
C GLN A 366 -16.72 -10.18 4.58
N LEU A 367 -16.10 -11.36 4.48
CA LEU A 367 -14.97 -11.72 5.31
C LEU A 367 -13.74 -10.84 5.05
N THR A 368 -13.58 -10.35 3.83
CA THR A 368 -12.57 -9.33 3.49
C THR A 368 -12.77 -8.05 4.30
N LYS A 369 -14.02 -7.58 4.44
CA LYS A 369 -14.36 -6.39 5.24
C LYS A 369 -14.07 -6.64 6.71
N ASP A 370 -14.43 -7.82 7.22
CA ASP A 370 -14.23 -8.20 8.61
C ASP A 370 -12.72 -8.31 8.95
N LEU A 371 -11.92 -8.94 8.07
CA LEU A 371 -10.47 -9.08 8.22
C LEU A 371 -9.72 -7.74 8.25
N ARG A 372 -10.28 -6.71 7.63
CA ARG A 372 -9.71 -5.36 7.63
C ARG A 372 -10.09 -4.56 8.86
N ALA A 373 -11.21 -4.89 9.50
CA ALA A 373 -11.71 -4.22 10.69
C ALA A 373 -11.17 -4.83 11.99
N ALA A 374 -10.84 -6.13 11.97
CA ALA A 374 -10.24 -6.88 13.06
C ALA A 374 -8.73 -6.63 13.16
#